data_AF-A0A1J4VPR1-F1
#
_entry.id   AF-A0A1J4VPR1-F1
#
_cell.length_a   1.000
_cell.length_b   1.000
_cell.length_c   1.000
_cell.angle_alpha   90.00
_cell.angle_beta   90.00
_cell.angle_gamma   90.00
#
_symmetry.space_group_name_H-M   'P 1'
#
loop_
_entity.id
_entity.type
_entity.pdbx_description
1 polymer ?
#
loop_
_entity_poly.entity_id
_entity_poly.type
_entity_poly.pdbx_seq_one_letter_code
_entity_poly.pdbx_strand_id
1 'polypeptide(L)'
;MSEEDKRFPHPFDTPITTEREVDMYQMEIDKKANIPKLKVVKNKIQETITYHNAPERSFSCAKGGHNYQMVDTKKYIARCMDCSKNWKMNPVFHKLQGGKILQRDRGYIID
;
A
#
# COMPACT_ATOMS: atom_id res chain seq x y z
N MET A 1 -10.59 10.56 -24.58
CA MET A 1 -10.39 9.36 -23.74
C MET A 1 -8.97 8.90 -23.98
N SER A 2 -8.07 9.16 -23.03
CA SER A 2 -6.63 8.89 -23.15
C SER A 2 -6.35 7.38 -23.10
N GLU A 3 -5.27 6.94 -23.74
CA GLU A 3 -4.92 5.52 -23.93
C GLU A 3 -4.65 4.72 -22.63
N GLU A 4 -4.57 5.40 -21.48
CA GLU A 4 -4.31 4.79 -20.17
C GLU A 4 -5.53 4.09 -19.56
N ASP A 5 -6.76 4.40 -20.00
CA ASP A 5 -8.01 3.77 -19.57
C ASP A 5 -8.12 2.28 -19.99
N LYS A 6 -7.17 1.76 -20.77
CA LYS A 6 -7.14 0.35 -21.20
C LYS A 6 -6.48 -0.61 -20.20
N ARG A 7 -5.89 -0.14 -19.09
CA ARG A 7 -5.13 -0.98 -18.14
C ARG A 7 -5.91 -1.50 -16.94
N PHE A 8 -7.06 -0.92 -16.59
CA PHE A 8 -7.84 -1.33 -15.42
C PHE A 8 -9.31 -1.55 -15.79
N PRO A 9 -9.89 -2.75 -15.55
CA PRO A 9 -11.21 -3.10 -16.06
C PRO A 9 -12.38 -2.52 -15.26
N HIS A 10 -12.11 -1.78 -14.18
CA HIS A 10 -13.15 -1.25 -13.30
C HIS A 10 -13.21 0.28 -13.38
N PRO A 11 -14.41 0.88 -13.41
CA PRO A 11 -14.57 2.32 -13.35
C PRO A 11 -14.09 2.87 -12.01
N PHE A 12 -13.42 4.01 -12.05
CA PHE A 12 -13.03 4.76 -10.85
C PHE A 12 -14.22 5.55 -10.29
N ASP A 13 -14.15 5.86 -9.00
CA ASP A 13 -15.09 6.68 -8.22
C ASP A 13 -16.56 6.22 -8.31
N THR A 14 -16.77 4.94 -8.58
CA THR A 14 -18.09 4.31 -8.63
C THR A 14 -18.12 3.08 -7.73
N PRO A 15 -19.21 2.87 -6.96
CA PRO A 15 -19.36 1.69 -6.12
C PRO A 15 -19.61 0.46 -6.99
N ILE A 16 -18.78 -0.57 -6.81
CA ILE A 16 -18.90 -1.85 -7.51
C ILE A 16 -19.23 -2.93 -6.49
N THR A 17 -20.36 -3.61 -6.69
CA THR A 17 -20.74 -4.75 -5.86
C THR A 17 -20.05 -6.00 -6.41
N THR A 18 -19.21 -6.62 -5.59
CA THR A 18 -18.50 -7.86 -5.92
C THR A 18 -18.82 -8.94 -4.90
N GLU A 19 -18.85 -10.20 -5.33
CA GLU A 19 -18.96 -11.34 -4.42
C GLU A 19 -17.57 -11.77 -3.96
N ARG A 20 -17.38 -11.85 -2.64
CA ARG A 20 -16.16 -12.35 -2.04
C ARG A 20 -16.48 -13.52 -1.12
N GLU A 21 -15.72 -14.60 -1.28
CA GLU A 21 -15.76 -15.72 -0.33
C GLU A 21 -14.97 -15.35 0.92
N VAL A 22 -15.66 -15.41 2.07
CA VAL A 22 -15.06 -15.20 3.40
C VAL A 22 -15.27 -16.43 4.26
N ASP A 23 -14.24 -16.73 5.05
CA ASP A 23 -14.29 -17.77 6.06
C ASP A 23 -15.03 -17.24 7.29
N MET A 24 -16.18 -17.85 7.60
CA MET A 24 -16.96 -17.56 8.81
C MET A 24 -16.83 -18.71 9.80
N TYR A 25 -16.55 -18.39 11.05
CA TYR A 25 -16.51 -19.36 12.13
C TYR A 25 -17.92 -19.61 12.65
N GLN A 26 -18.38 -20.86 12.59
CA GLN A 26 -19.63 -21.31 13.18
C GLN A 26 -19.34 -22.28 14.32
N MET A 27 -20.00 -22.10 15.46
CA MET A 27 -19.96 -23.06 16.55
C MET A 27 -21.10 -24.07 16.38
N GLU A 28 -20.75 -25.34 16.21
CA GLU A 28 -21.69 -26.45 16.24
C GLU A 28 -21.45 -27.26 17.52
N ILE A 29 -22.51 -27.69 18.21
CA ILE A 29 -22.38 -28.62 19.34
C ILE A 29 -22.33 -30.03 18.76
N ASP A 30 -21.23 -30.75 19.00
CA ASP A 30 -21.17 -32.17 18.64
C ASP A 30 -22.10 -32.94 19.58
N LYS A 31 -23.25 -33.38 19.07
CA LYS A 31 -24.29 -34.07 19.86
C LYS A 31 -23.80 -35.39 20.49
N LYS A 32 -22.69 -35.98 20.01
CA LYS A 32 -22.14 -37.22 20.58
C LYS A 32 -21.19 -36.95 21.76
N ALA A 33 -20.40 -35.88 21.69
CA ALA A 33 -19.42 -35.55 22.72
C ALA A 33 -19.89 -34.46 23.69
N ASN A 34 -20.97 -33.74 23.34
CA ASN A 34 -21.46 -32.54 24.02
C ASN A 34 -20.37 -31.45 24.20
N ILE A 35 -19.47 -31.34 23.21
CA ILE A 35 -18.38 -30.36 23.18
C ILE A 35 -18.64 -29.38 22.04
N PRO A 36 -18.44 -28.07 22.24
CA PRO A 36 -18.51 -27.10 21.15
C PRO A 36 -17.35 -27.34 20.16
N LYS A 37 -17.69 -27.50 18.89
CA LYS A 37 -16.75 -27.64 17.79
C LYS A 37 -16.81 -26.39 16.91
N LEU A 38 -15.65 -25.78 16.67
CA LEU A 38 -15.51 -24.67 15.74
C LEU A 38 -15.40 -25.23 14.31
N LYS A 39 -16.24 -24.76 13.41
CA LYS A 39 -16.21 -25.10 11.99
C LYS A 39 -16.03 -23.82 11.19
N VAL A 40 -15.12 -23.86 10.23
CA VAL A 40 -14.93 -22.77 9.26
C VAL A 40 -15.83 -23.06 8.07
N VAL A 41 -16.74 -22.14 7.78
CA VAL A 41 -17.67 -22.22 6.65
C VAL A 41 -17.38 -21.08 5.70
N LYS A 42 -17.20 -21.40 4.41
CA LYS A 42 -17.04 -20.40 3.36
C LYS A 42 -18.39 -19.83 2.99
N ASN A 43 -18.60 -18.55 3.27
CA ASN A 43 -19.80 -17.83 2.86
C ASN A 43 -19.44 -16.79 1.80
N LYS A 44 -20.30 -16.65 0.79
CA LYS A 44 -20.23 -15.56 -0.19
C LYS A 44 -20.94 -14.35 0.39
N ILE A 45 -20.21 -13.26 0.56
CA ILE A 45 -20.79 -11.96 0.95
C ILE A 45 -20.69 -11.00 -0.22
N GLN A 46 -21.68 -10.12 -0.34
CA GLN A 46 -21.61 -8.99 -1.26
C GLN A 46 -20.82 -7.87 -0.58
N GLU A 47 -19.73 -7.45 -1.21
CA GLU A 47 -18.88 -6.35 -0.77
C GLU A 47 -18.94 -5.23 -1.80
N THR A 48 -19.18 -4.00 -1.35
CA THR A 48 -19.14 -2.81 -2.20
C THR A 48 -17.75 -2.21 -2.13
N ILE A 49 -17.02 -2.24 -3.24
CA ILE A 49 -15.66 -1.71 -3.37
C ILE A 49 -15.72 -0.48 -4.28
N THR A 50 -15.05 0.60 -3.88
CA THR A 50 -14.87 1.80 -4.71
C THR A 50 -13.39 1.98 -5.00
N TYR A 51 -13.02 2.00 -6.27
CA TYR A 51 -11.66 2.33 -6.70
C TYR A 51 -11.56 3.84 -6.88
N HIS A 52 -10.63 4.50 -6.21
CA HIS A 52 -10.45 5.94 -6.36
C HIS A 52 -9.32 6.26 -7.32
N ASN A 53 -9.49 7.32 -8.13
CA ASN A 53 -8.37 7.93 -8.79
C ASN A 53 -7.45 8.54 -7.74
N ALA A 54 -6.29 7.91 -7.53
CA ALA A 54 -5.24 8.51 -6.71
C ALA A 54 -4.79 9.80 -7.42
N PRO A 55 -4.87 10.99 -6.81
CA PRO A 55 -4.32 12.19 -7.42
C PRO A 55 -2.85 11.95 -7.76
N GLU A 56 -2.38 12.51 -8.87
CA GLU A 56 -0.99 12.36 -9.35
C GLU A 56 0.05 12.70 -8.26
N ARG A 57 -0.35 13.54 -7.29
CA ARG A 57 0.46 13.97 -6.15
C ARG A 57 0.29 13.18 -4.86
N SER A 58 -0.43 12.06 -4.87
CA SER A 58 -0.54 11.17 -3.69
C SER A 58 0.83 10.68 -3.22
N PHE A 59 1.79 10.58 -4.15
CA PHE A 59 3.13 10.02 -3.93
C PHE A 59 4.25 11.07 -3.98
N SER A 60 3.96 12.28 -4.47
CA SER A 60 4.91 13.40 -4.52
C SER A 60 4.65 14.37 -3.37
N CYS A 61 5.72 15.01 -2.90
CA CYS A 61 5.59 16.06 -1.91
C CYS A 61 4.71 17.20 -2.45
N ALA A 62 4.06 17.98 -1.58
CA ALA A 62 3.27 19.16 -1.98
C ALA A 62 4.04 20.13 -2.91
N LYS A 63 5.38 20.15 -2.81
CA LYS A 63 6.29 20.96 -3.62
C LYS A 63 6.81 20.27 -4.91
N GLY A 64 6.30 19.10 -5.26
CA GLY A 64 6.65 18.38 -6.50
C GLY A 64 7.89 17.49 -6.43
N GLY A 65 8.56 17.40 -5.27
CA GLY A 65 9.66 16.47 -5.02
C GLY A 65 10.04 16.42 -3.54
N HIS A 66 10.57 15.29 -3.09
CA HIS A 66 10.93 15.10 -1.68
C HIS A 66 12.31 15.66 -1.36
N ASN A 67 12.40 16.43 -0.28
CA ASN A 67 13.66 16.93 0.26
C ASN A 67 14.04 16.15 1.52
N TYR A 68 14.86 15.11 1.36
CA TYR A 68 15.24 14.17 2.39
C TYR A 68 16.40 14.68 3.25
N GLN A 69 16.30 14.46 4.56
CA GLN A 69 17.39 14.59 5.53
C GLN A 69 17.54 13.29 6.33
N MET A 70 18.78 12.94 6.67
CA MET A 70 19.06 11.77 7.51
C MET A 70 18.64 12.04 8.95
N VAL A 71 17.69 11.25 9.46
CA VAL A 71 17.19 11.36 10.83
C VAL A 71 17.74 10.27 11.75
N ASP A 72 18.11 9.11 11.18
CA ASP A 72 18.80 8.04 11.91
C ASP A 72 19.91 7.47 11.03
N THR A 73 21.16 7.77 11.38
CA THR A 73 22.34 7.29 10.66
C THR A 73 22.65 5.82 10.92
N LYS A 74 22.26 5.28 12.08
CA LYS A 74 22.50 3.87 12.42
C LYS A 74 21.55 2.95 11.66
N LYS A 75 20.29 3.37 11.51
CA LYS A 75 19.26 2.64 10.75
C LYS A 75 19.16 3.06 9.29
N TYR A 76 19.95 4.04 8.87
CA TYR A 76 19.94 4.65 7.55
C TYR A 76 18.55 5.13 7.11
N ILE A 77 17.88 5.88 7.98
CA ILE A 77 16.54 6.42 7.71
C ILE A 77 16.67 7.89 7.34
N ALA A 78 16.14 8.24 6.17
CA ALA A 78 15.95 9.61 5.73
C ALA A 78 14.47 9.98 5.79
N ARG A 79 14.18 11.23 6.15
CA ARG A 79 12.82 11.78 6.22
C ARG A 79 12.72 12.99 5.32
N CYS A 80 11.62 13.10 4.58
CA CYS A 80 11.31 14.31 3.83
C CYS A 80 10.99 15.45 4.81
N MET A 81 11.58 16.62 4.61
CA MET A 81 11.38 17.79 5.47
C MET A 81 10.00 18.43 5.28
N ASP A 82 9.37 18.22 4.14
CA ASP A 82 8.13 18.86 3.75
C ASP A 82 6.89 17.95 3.89
N CYS A 83 7.07 16.66 4.21
CA CYS A 83 5.95 15.74 4.42
C CYS A 83 6.31 14.60 5.39
N SER A 84 5.37 13.68 5.64
CA SER A 84 5.57 12.54 6.55
C SER A 84 6.30 11.35 5.91
N LYS A 85 6.76 11.45 4.65
CA LYS A 85 7.45 10.36 3.95
C LYS A 85 8.82 10.10 4.57
N ASN A 86 9.05 8.83 4.89
CA ASN A 86 10.33 8.31 5.33
C ASN A 86 10.85 7.31 4.31
N TRP A 87 12.17 7.24 4.15
CA TRP A 87 12.85 6.31 3.28
C TRP A 87 13.94 5.56 4.04
N LYS A 88 13.92 4.23 3.96
CA LYS A 88 15.00 3.39 4.48
C LYS A 88 16.06 3.22 3.40
N MET A 89 17.20 3.86 3.60
CA MET A 89 18.31 3.82 2.67
C MET A 89 19.14 2.55 2.86
N ASN A 90 19.64 2.00 1.75
CA ASN A 90 20.71 1.00 1.79
C ASN A 90 22.03 1.75 1.56
N PRO A 91 22.96 1.79 2.53
CA PRO A 91 24.17 2.58 2.42
C PRO A 91 25.09 2.15 1.26
N VAL A 92 24.99 0.90 0.81
CA VAL A 92 25.80 0.36 -0.28
C VAL A 92 25.33 0.90 -1.64
N PHE A 93 24.02 1.03 -1.82
CA PHE A 93 23.42 1.41 -3.11
C PHE A 93 22.93 2.85 -3.15
N HIS A 94 22.65 3.46 -2.01
CA HIS A 94 22.03 4.78 -1.93
C HIS A 94 22.98 5.79 -1.29
N LYS A 95 22.88 7.05 -1.72
CA LYS A 95 23.51 8.19 -1.07
C LYS A 95 22.54 9.35 -1.01
N LEU A 96 22.64 10.17 0.04
CA LEU A 96 21.88 11.39 0.18
C LEU A 96 22.75 12.54 -0.33
N GLN A 97 22.28 13.33 -1.30
CA GLN A 97 23.02 14.45 -1.85
C GLN A 97 22.06 15.58 -2.20
N GLY A 98 22.28 16.77 -1.62
CA GLY A 98 21.46 17.95 -1.92
C GLY A 98 19.96 17.74 -1.64
N GLY A 99 19.63 16.99 -0.58
CA GLY A 99 18.22 16.70 -0.25
C GLY A 99 17.59 15.57 -1.06
N LYS A 100 18.32 14.93 -1.98
CA LYS A 100 17.80 13.84 -2.81
C LYS A 100 18.49 12.53 -2.51
N ILE A 101 17.77 11.43 -2.67
CA ILE A 101 18.34 10.09 -2.61
C ILE A 101 18.77 9.71 -4.02
N LEU A 102 20.03 9.30 -4.16
CA LEU A 102 20.61 8.87 -5.43
C LEU A 102 20.99 7.40 -5.36
N GLN A 103 20.74 6.68 -6.44
CA GLN A 103 21.33 5.36 -6.66
C GLN A 103 22.80 5.54 -7.08
N ARG A 104 23.73 4.90 -6.37
CA ARG A 104 25.18 5.06 -6.55
C ARG A 104 25.68 4.50 -7.87
N ASP A 105 25.10 3.40 -8.34
CA ASP A 105 25.48 2.68 -9.56
C ASP A 105 24.97 3.38 -10.83
N ARG A 106 23.74 3.90 -10.79
CA ARG A 106 23.07 4.45 -11.98
C ARG A 106 22.97 5.97 -12.00
N GLY A 107 23.22 6.63 -10.85
CA GLY A 107 23.14 8.07 -10.73
C GLY A 107 21.72 8.66 -10.77
N TYR A 108 20.67 7.84 -10.88
CA TYR A 108 19.29 8.32 -10.88
C TYR A 108 18.83 8.75 -9.48
N ILE A 109 17.96 9.76 -9.47
CA ILE A 109 17.27 10.24 -8.27
C ILE A 109 16.11 9.29 -7.97
N ILE A 110 16.02 8.87 -6.71
CA ILE A 110 14.91 8.10 -6.16
C ILE A 110 14.05 9.09 -5.38
N ASP A 111 12.83 9.35 -5.87
CA ASP A 111 11.88 10.29 -5.26
C ASP A 111 10.76 9.58 -4.48
#